data_AF-A0AAD2PVJ7-F1
#
_entry.id   AF-A0AAD2PVJ7-F1
#
_cell.length_a   1.000
_cell.length_b   1.000
_cell.length_c   1.000
_cell.angle_alpha   90.00
_cell.angle_beta   90.00
_cell.angle_gamma   90.00
#
_symmetry.space_group_name_H-M   'P 1'
#
loop_
_entity.id
_entity.type
_entity.pdbx_description
1 polymer ?
#
loop_
_entity_poly.entity_id
_entity_poly.type
_entity_poly.pdbx_seq_one_letter_code
_entity_poly.pdbx_strand_id
1 'polypeptide(L)'
;MLLYSQGNHVTHDHDNSLKCHLVDRFAVTPFHVLLSGANCKLDLFQVLLDAYPPNVFGWKDVNEKTAIEYYWRQSHHPTEDTQTILQVTIHRWMVDSISSWKALEAWNTDMSDKVNAILAQDEEEQRQS
;
A
#
# COMPACT_ATOMS: atom_id res chain seq x y z
N MET A 1 11.30 2.59 -46.53
CA MET A 1 10.31 1.63 -46.02
C MET A 1 10.61 1.44 -44.54
N LEU A 2 9.67 1.92 -43.71
CA LEU A 2 9.44 1.69 -42.28
C LEU A 2 10.54 2.03 -41.26
N LEU A 3 10.36 3.23 -40.69
CA LEU A 3 10.71 3.60 -39.31
C LEU A 3 10.03 2.64 -38.34
N TYR A 4 10.77 2.05 -37.40
CA TYR A 4 10.21 1.54 -36.15
C TYR A 4 10.96 2.16 -34.97
N SER A 5 10.38 3.27 -34.53
CA SER A 5 10.42 3.72 -33.15
C SER A 5 9.95 2.57 -32.25
N GLN A 6 10.79 2.13 -31.32
CA GLN A 6 10.30 1.45 -30.13
C GLN A 6 10.51 2.40 -28.95
N GLY A 7 9.37 2.88 -28.45
CA GLY A 7 9.31 3.76 -27.30
C GLY A 7 9.85 3.06 -26.07
N ASN A 8 10.76 3.75 -25.38
CA ASN A 8 11.10 3.44 -24.01
C ASN A 8 9.84 3.62 -23.16
N HIS A 9 9.28 2.49 -22.74
CA HIS A 9 8.29 2.44 -21.67
C HIS A 9 9.02 2.76 -20.36
N VAL A 10 9.01 4.03 -19.97
CA VAL A 10 9.48 4.47 -18.65
C VAL A 10 8.41 4.05 -17.63
N THR A 11 8.56 2.86 -17.05
CA THR A 11 7.75 2.44 -15.92
C THR A 11 8.48 2.73 -14.61
N HIS A 12 7.97 3.72 -13.87
CA HIS A 12 7.89 3.70 -12.41
C HIS A 12 9.20 3.65 -11.57
N ASP A 13 10.19 4.50 -11.85
CA ASP A 13 11.41 4.57 -11.01
C ASP A 13 11.27 5.37 -9.69
N HIS A 14 10.14 6.03 -9.44
CA HIS A 14 9.99 6.84 -8.22
C HIS A 14 9.74 6.06 -6.92
N ASP A 15 9.23 4.81 -6.98
CA ASP A 15 8.96 4.00 -5.78
C ASP A 15 10.24 3.34 -5.21
N ASN A 16 11.21 3.04 -6.07
CA ASN A 16 12.45 2.37 -5.65
C ASN A 16 13.41 3.30 -4.90
N SER A 17 13.45 4.59 -5.25
CA SER A 17 14.39 5.55 -4.63
C SER A 17 14.09 5.82 -3.15
N LEU A 18 12.83 5.75 -2.71
CA LEU A 18 12.45 5.94 -1.30
C LEU A 18 12.74 4.69 -0.46
N LYS A 19 12.57 3.50 -1.03
CA LYS A 19 12.92 2.23 -0.37
C LYS A 19 14.39 2.19 0.03
N CYS A 20 15.30 2.70 -0.80
CA CYS A 20 16.74 2.65 -0.56
C CYS A 20 17.22 3.24 0.79
N HIS A 21 16.45 4.14 1.42
CA HIS A 21 16.81 4.76 2.71
C HIS A 21 15.97 4.26 3.89
N LEU A 22 14.91 3.49 3.64
CA LEU A 22 13.92 3.08 4.65
C LEU A 22 14.04 1.60 5.06
N VAL A 23 14.88 0.83 4.35
CA VAL A 23 15.23 -0.54 4.69
C VAL A 23 16.74 -0.72 4.76
N ASP A 24 17.17 -1.75 5.48
CA ASP A 24 18.56 -2.19 5.45
C ASP A 24 18.89 -3.04 4.19
N ARG A 25 20.11 -3.59 4.14
CA ARG A 25 20.58 -4.46 3.05
C ARG A 25 19.79 -5.76 2.87
N PHE A 26 18.95 -6.13 3.83
CA PHE A 26 18.11 -7.33 3.83
C PHE A 26 16.63 -6.99 3.62
N ALA A 27 16.35 -5.77 3.14
CA ALA A 27 14.99 -5.24 3.01
C ALA A 27 14.21 -5.19 4.35
N VAL A 28 14.93 -5.16 5.48
CA VAL A 28 14.35 -5.10 6.82
C VAL A 28 14.07 -3.65 7.17
N THR A 29 12.81 -3.35 7.50
CA THR A 29 12.39 -2.05 8.04
C THR A 29 12.56 -2.03 9.57
N PRO A 30 12.62 -0.87 10.23
CA PRO A 30 12.61 -0.82 11.70
C PRO A 30 11.39 -1.49 12.34
N PHE A 31 10.25 -1.59 11.63
CA PHE A 31 9.10 -2.34 12.11
C PHE A 31 9.39 -3.84 12.20
N HIS A 32 10.12 -4.43 11.24
CA HIS A 32 10.52 -5.84 11.34
C HIS A 32 11.36 -6.08 12.60
N VAL A 33 12.31 -5.19 12.89
CA VAL A 33 13.15 -5.28 14.08
C VAL A 33 12.31 -5.14 15.35
N LEU A 34 11.51 -4.09 15.45
CA LEU A 34 10.68 -3.82 16.64
C LEU A 34 9.69 -4.95 16.92
N LEU A 35 8.97 -5.41 15.88
CA LEU A 35 7.91 -6.41 16.01
C LEU A 35 8.46 -7.85 16.11
N SER A 36 9.72 -8.09 15.78
CA SER A 36 10.38 -9.38 16.04
C SER A 36 10.79 -9.57 17.50
N GLY A 37 10.82 -8.49 18.30
CA GLY A 37 11.18 -8.53 19.71
C GLY A 37 10.06 -9.09 20.58
N ALA A 38 10.43 -9.79 21.66
CA ALA A 38 9.47 -10.34 22.62
C ALA A 38 8.66 -9.25 23.36
N ASN A 39 9.24 -8.05 23.51
CA ASN A 39 8.60 -6.90 24.15
C ASN A 39 8.57 -5.72 23.17
N CYS A 40 7.50 -5.62 22.38
CA CYS A 40 7.28 -4.47 21.53
C CYS A 40 6.94 -3.24 22.41
N LYS A 41 7.74 -2.18 22.28
CA LYS A 41 7.50 -0.92 22.99
C LYS A 41 6.51 -0.06 22.20
N LEU A 42 5.32 0.17 22.75
CA LEU A 42 4.27 0.94 22.07
C LEU A 42 4.72 2.37 21.75
N ASP A 43 5.46 3.02 22.65
CA ASP A 43 6.00 4.37 22.41
C ASP A 43 6.92 4.41 21.18
N LEU A 44 7.79 3.40 21.03
CA LEU A 44 8.68 3.31 19.88
C LEU A 44 7.90 2.97 18.60
N PHE A 45 6.87 2.14 18.71
CA PHE A 45 5.96 1.86 17.60
C PHE A 45 5.30 3.16 17.10
N GLN A 46 4.81 4.01 18.02
CA GLN A 46 4.21 5.29 17.68
C GLN A 46 5.21 6.26 17.01
N VAL A 47 6.45 6.32 17.50
CA VAL A 47 7.50 7.14 16.87
C VAL A 47 7.81 6.66 15.44
N LEU A 48 7.89 5.34 15.23
CA LEU A 48 8.12 4.78 13.90
C LEU A 48 6.94 5.03 12.97
N LEU A 49 5.72 4.96 13.49
CA LEU A 49 4.52 5.30 12.75
C LEU A 49 4.61 6.74 12.23
N ASP A 50 5.01 7.72 13.01
CA ASP A 50 5.10 9.11 12.55
C ASP A 50 6.20 9.35 11.50
N ALA A 51 7.25 8.52 11.51
CA ALA A 51 8.40 8.66 10.62
C ALA A 51 8.27 7.90 9.28
N TYR A 52 7.39 6.91 9.17
CA TYR A 52 7.32 6.00 8.02
C TYR A 52 5.99 6.06 7.27
N PRO A 53 6.01 5.84 5.94
CA PRO A 53 4.80 5.84 5.15
C PRO A 53 3.95 4.58 5.44
N PRO A 54 2.60 4.66 5.32
CA PRO A 54 1.71 3.54 5.68
C PRO A 54 1.94 2.23 4.90
N ASN A 55 2.43 2.33 3.66
CA ASN A 55 2.70 1.16 2.81
C ASN A 55 3.88 0.30 3.30
N VAL A 56 4.69 0.80 4.25
CA VAL A 56 5.84 0.08 4.84
C VAL A 56 5.45 -1.26 5.47
N PHE A 57 4.21 -1.40 5.95
CA PHE A 57 3.72 -2.64 6.54
C PHE A 57 3.51 -3.76 5.52
N GLY A 58 3.33 -3.41 4.24
CA GLY A 58 3.25 -4.38 3.14
C GLY A 58 4.61 -4.76 2.56
N TRP A 59 5.71 -4.13 3.01
CA TRP A 59 7.03 -4.45 2.51
C TRP A 59 7.52 -5.76 3.12
N LYS A 60 8.12 -6.59 2.26
CA LYS A 60 8.68 -7.88 2.63
C LYS A 60 10.20 -7.79 2.71
N ASP A 61 10.77 -8.49 3.68
CA ASP A 61 12.20 -8.73 3.77
C ASP A 61 12.68 -9.77 2.73
N VAL A 62 13.98 -10.08 2.74
CA VAL A 62 14.58 -11.12 1.89
C VAL A 62 14.02 -12.54 2.11
N ASN A 63 13.30 -12.78 3.20
CA ASN A 63 12.63 -14.04 3.49
C ASN A 63 11.16 -14.05 3.04
N GLU A 64 10.75 -13.04 2.27
CA GLU A 64 9.37 -12.82 1.86
C GLU A 64 8.40 -12.61 3.05
N LYS A 65 8.92 -12.12 4.17
CA LYS A 65 8.15 -11.88 5.41
C LYS A 65 7.94 -10.40 5.65
N THR A 66 6.71 -10.06 6.04
CA THR A 66 6.30 -8.72 6.50
C THR A 66 6.55 -8.55 7.99
N ALA A 67 6.63 -7.31 8.46
CA ALA A 67 6.84 -7.00 9.87
C ALA A 67 5.73 -7.59 10.78
N ILE A 68 4.50 -7.68 10.29
CA ILE A 68 3.36 -8.25 11.04
C ILE A 68 3.52 -9.77 11.21
N GLU A 69 4.06 -10.48 10.23
CA GLU A 69 4.30 -11.93 10.34
C GLU A 69 5.31 -12.25 11.46
N TYR A 70 6.32 -11.40 11.66
CA TYR A 70 7.23 -11.50 12.80
C TYR A 70 6.48 -11.30 14.12
N TYR A 71 5.60 -10.30 14.17
CA TYR A 71 4.80 -10.00 15.36
C TYR A 71 3.91 -11.17 15.79
N TRP A 72 3.21 -11.76 14.81
CA TRP A 72 2.29 -12.86 15.03
C TRP A 72 3.02 -14.10 15.56
N ARG A 73 4.22 -14.40 15.05
CA ARG A 73 5.00 -15.56 15.46
C ARG A 73 5.47 -15.48 16.92
N GLN A 74 5.74 -14.28 17.43
CA GLN A 74 6.23 -14.08 18.80
C GLN A 74 5.10 -13.98 19.83
N SER A 75 3.93 -13.49 19.40
CA SER A 75 2.77 -13.26 20.25
C SER A 75 2.04 -14.58 20.55
N HIS A 76 2.54 -15.34 21.52
CA HIS A 76 1.93 -16.61 21.94
C HIS A 76 0.56 -16.39 22.61
N HIS A 77 0.32 -15.19 23.16
CA HIS A 77 -0.96 -14.79 23.74
C HIS A 77 -1.30 -13.34 23.34
N PRO A 78 -2.52 -13.07 22.85
CA PRO A 78 -2.95 -11.72 22.54
C PRO A 78 -3.09 -10.90 23.83
N THR A 79 -2.19 -9.95 24.04
CA THR A 79 -2.35 -8.92 25.08
C THR A 79 -3.15 -7.73 24.51
N GLU A 80 -3.58 -6.82 25.38
CA GLU A 80 -4.22 -5.56 24.97
C GLU A 80 -3.30 -4.74 24.04
N ASP A 81 -1.99 -4.70 24.35
CA ASP A 81 -0.99 -4.06 23.50
C ASP A 81 -0.89 -4.74 22.12
N THR A 82 -0.96 -6.07 22.07
CA THR A 82 -0.96 -6.82 20.80
C THR A 82 -2.16 -6.51 19.94
N GLN A 83 -3.34 -6.42 20.55
CA GLN A 83 -4.55 -6.04 19.83
C GLN A 83 -4.44 -4.60 19.32
N THR A 84 -3.92 -3.69 20.14
CA THR A 84 -3.71 -2.28 19.77
C THR A 84 -2.74 -2.14 18.60
N ILE A 85 -1.58 -2.80 18.65
CA ILE A 85 -0.59 -2.77 17.56
C ILE A 85 -1.18 -3.33 16.27
N LEU A 86 -1.87 -4.47 16.32
CA LEU A 86 -2.50 -5.06 15.14
C LEU A 86 -3.60 -4.16 14.58
N GLN A 87 -4.47 -3.60 15.43
CA GLN A 87 -5.55 -2.72 15.01
C GLN A 87 -5.00 -1.46 14.34
N VAL A 88 -4.01 -0.80 14.95
CA VAL A 88 -3.37 0.39 14.37
C VAL A 88 -2.68 0.04 13.07
N THR A 89 -1.97 -1.09 13.01
CA THR A 89 -1.27 -1.53 11.80
C THR A 89 -2.24 -1.80 10.66
N ILE A 90 -3.32 -2.56 10.91
CA ILE A 90 -4.33 -2.88 9.90
C ILE A 90 -5.04 -1.61 9.44
N HIS A 91 -5.45 -0.74 10.37
CA HIS A 91 -6.10 0.51 10.03
C HIS A 91 -5.17 1.35 9.15
N ARG A 92 -3.94 1.58 9.58
CA ARG A 92 -2.98 2.41 8.84
C ARG A 92 -2.60 1.80 7.50
N TRP A 93 -2.33 0.51 7.45
CA TRP A 93 -1.97 -0.15 6.19
C TRP A 93 -3.16 -0.20 5.24
N MET A 94 -4.33 -0.68 5.64
CA MET A 94 -5.47 -0.86 4.73
C MET A 94 -6.15 0.47 4.40
N VAL A 95 -6.49 1.27 5.42
CA VAL A 95 -7.24 2.52 5.20
C VAL A 95 -6.39 3.52 4.46
N ASP A 96 -5.14 3.77 4.87
CA ASP A 96 -4.32 4.77 4.18
C ASP A 96 -3.87 4.27 2.81
N SER A 97 -3.62 2.96 2.64
CA SER A 97 -3.30 2.43 1.31
C SER A 97 -4.49 2.58 0.36
N ILE A 98 -5.72 2.24 0.78
CA ILE A 98 -6.93 2.42 -0.03
C ILE A 98 -7.19 3.91 -0.29
N SER A 99 -7.00 4.77 0.71
CA SER A 99 -7.18 6.23 0.60
C SER A 99 -6.18 6.86 -0.37
N SER A 100 -4.98 6.27 -0.48
CA SER A 100 -3.91 6.73 -1.38
C SER A 100 -4.00 6.15 -2.80
N TRP A 101 -5.03 5.36 -3.11
CA TRP A 101 -5.23 4.85 -4.46
C TRP A 101 -5.46 6.02 -5.43
N LYS A 102 -4.40 6.45 -6.11
CA LYS A 102 -4.50 7.25 -7.34
C LYS A 102 -5.32 6.54 -8.42
N ALA A 103 -5.38 5.21 -8.33
CA ALA A 103 -6.28 4.39 -9.13
C ALA A 103 -7.75 4.69 -8.87
N LEU A 104 -8.14 5.24 -7.71
CA LEU A 104 -9.52 5.64 -7.42
C LEU A 104 -9.94 6.85 -8.27
N GLU A 105 -9.04 7.78 -8.54
CA GLU A 105 -9.30 8.93 -9.42
C GLU A 105 -9.41 8.49 -10.89
N ALA A 106 -8.49 7.63 -11.33
CA ALA A 106 -8.56 7.02 -12.67
C ALA A 106 -9.80 6.13 -12.83
N TRP A 107 -10.17 5.37 -11.80
CA TRP A 107 -11.36 4.53 -11.79
C TRP A 107 -12.65 5.36 -11.76
N ASN A 108 -12.70 6.42 -10.96
CA ASN A 108 -13.82 7.37 -10.95
C ASN A 108 -14.02 7.97 -12.35
N THR A 109 -12.93 8.36 -13.00
CA THR A 109 -12.98 8.91 -14.36
C THR A 109 -13.51 7.88 -15.35
N ASP A 110 -12.95 6.66 -15.36
CA ASP A 110 -13.40 5.56 -16.24
C ASP A 110 -14.88 5.20 -16.03
N MET A 111 -15.34 5.16 -14.78
CA MET A 111 -16.74 4.89 -14.47
C MET A 111 -17.67 6.04 -14.86
N SER A 112 -17.27 7.29 -14.63
CA SER A 112 -18.03 8.46 -15.09
C SER A 112 -18.18 8.46 -16.61
N ASP A 113 -17.11 8.16 -17.35
CA ASP A 113 -17.15 8.09 -18.81
C ASP A 113 -18.10 6.99 -19.31
N LYS A 114 -18.09 5.81 -18.67
CA LYS A 114 -19.01 4.71 -19.00
C LYS A 114 -20.46 5.07 -18.72
N VAL A 115 -20.75 5.70 -17.58
CA VAL A 115 -22.11 6.15 -17.25
C VAL A 115 -22.60 7.18 -18.26
N ASN A 116 -21.76 8.15 -18.62
CA ASN A 116 -22.11 9.16 -19.61
C ASN A 116 -22.37 8.55 -21.00
N ALA A 117 -21.58 7.54 -21.40
CA ALA A 117 -21.80 6.84 -22.65
C ALA A 117 -23.14 6.10 -22.69
N ILE A 118 -23.55 5.46 -21.59
CA ILE A 118 -24.84 4.79 -21.46
C ILE A 118 -25.99 5.81 -21.56
N LEU A 119 -25.90 6.92 -20.83
CA LEU A 119 -26.92 7.97 -20.86
C LEU A 119 -27.08 8.58 -22.26
N ALA A 120 -25.96 8.83 -22.96
CA ALA A 120 -26.00 9.36 -24.31
C ALA A 120 -26.63 8.39 -25.32
N GLN A 121 -26.43 7.09 -25.12
CA GLN A 121 -27.07 6.06 -25.95
C GLN A 121 -28.58 6.02 -25.72
N ASP A 122 -29.04 6.04 -24.46
CA ASP A 122 -30.46 6.05 -24.10
C ASP A 122 -31.19 7.29 -24.67
N GLU A 123 -30.55 8.47 -24.65
CA GLU A 123 -31.11 9.70 -25.23
C GLU A 123 -31.22 9.65 -26.75
N GLU A 124 -30.30 8.97 -27.44
CA GLU A 124 -30.36 8.79 -28.89
C GLU A 124 -31.46 7.81 -29.28
N GLU A 125 -31.62 6.71 -28.54
CA GLU A 125 -32.69 5.73 -28.75
C GLU A 125 -34.09 6.33 -28.53
N GLN A 126 -34.24 7.23 -27.54
CA GLN A 126 -35.48 7.97 -27.32
C GLN A 126 -35.80 9.00 -28.42
N ARG A 127 -34.79 9.62 -29.04
CA ARG A 127 -34.99 10.58 -30.14
C ARG A 127 -35.38 9.92 -31.47
N GLN A 128 -35.09 8.62 -31.62
CA GLN A 128 -35.40 7.85 -32.81
C GLN A 128 -36.73 7.07 -32.72
N SER A 129 -37.39 7.09 -31.55
CA SER A 129 -38.72 6.53 -31.32
C SER A 129 -39.82 7.58 -31.47
#